data_AF-A0A969Z2U4-F1
#
_entry.id   AF-A0A969Z2U4-F1
#
_cell.length_a   1.000
_cell.length_b   1.000
_cell.length_c   1.000
_cell.angle_alpha   90.00
_cell.angle_beta   90.00
_cell.angle_gamma   90.00
#
_symmetry.space_group_name_H-M   'P 1'
#
loop_
_entity.id
_entity.type
_entity.pdbx_description
1 polymer ?
#
loop_
_entity_poly.entity_id
_entity_poly.type
_entity_poly.pdbx_seq_one_letter_code
_entity_poly.pdbx_strand_id
1 'polypeptide(L)'
;MTFLLIIILVLTVLLILIGTMSNALSLTLIGISVGALSFLTYRNLHLHYYAFKKQQKLGGKWAGNMRYISGITGRISDSCFLFLTGQKDLVLDDMQTDLVIRSDELVRLCVIEAALLAQINDREIAEMMGMETHPALHAVRSWLIRNPEAKRHYIMMLYLVREIENMPQKGELVFFSDVEGRGHIKELLRQPEIAVKAMLIPKGTTIEELYPTHDKESIRKKIHYYGKSKKALPASKHKNDENTEPFSPLS
;
A
#
# COMPACT_ATOMS: atom_id res chain seq x y z
N MET A 1 -8.91 10.32 -17.57
CA MET A 1 -10.09 11.16 -17.93
C MET A 1 -9.79 12.66 -18.00
N THR A 2 -9.07 13.27 -17.03
CA THR A 2 -8.72 14.70 -17.08
C THR A 2 -7.93 15.09 -18.33
N PHE A 3 -6.93 14.30 -18.72
CA PHE A 3 -6.17 14.52 -19.96
C PHE A 3 -7.04 14.51 -21.22
N LEU A 4 -8.01 13.61 -21.28
CA LEU A 4 -8.93 13.49 -22.42
C LEU A 4 -9.82 14.72 -22.53
N LEU A 5 -10.32 15.26 -21.41
CA LEU A 5 -11.08 16.52 -21.39
C LEU A 5 -10.25 17.72 -21.84
N ILE A 6 -8.97 17.78 -21.45
CA ILE A 6 -8.05 18.83 -21.91
C ILE A 6 -7.81 18.72 -23.42
N ILE A 7 -7.59 17.50 -23.93
CA ILE A 7 -7.42 17.26 -25.37
C ILE A 7 -8.67 17.67 -26.15
N ILE A 8 -9.87 17.31 -25.66
CA ILE A 8 -11.14 17.73 -26.27
C ILE A 8 -11.24 19.25 -26.27
N LEU A 9 -10.92 19.92 -25.15
CA LEU A 9 -10.94 21.38 -25.06
C LEU A 9 -10.00 22.02 -26.09
N VAL A 10 -8.75 21.54 -26.18
CA VAL A 10 -7.74 22.05 -27.12
C VAL A 10 -8.19 21.83 -28.57
N LEU A 11 -8.69 20.63 -28.90
CA LEU A 11 -9.23 20.32 -30.23
C LEU A 11 -10.42 21.20 -30.58
N THR A 12 -11.32 21.45 -29.63
CA THR A 12 -12.50 22.30 -29.84
C THR A 12 -12.06 23.74 -30.15
N VAL A 13 -11.10 24.28 -29.40
CA VAL A 13 -10.54 25.62 -29.67
C VAL A 13 -9.87 25.69 -31.04
N LEU A 14 -9.14 24.63 -31.43
CA LEU A 14 -8.47 24.56 -32.73
C LEU A 14 -9.48 24.49 -33.90
N LEU A 15 -10.58 23.76 -33.74
CA LEU A 15 -11.66 23.70 -34.74
C LEU A 15 -12.41 25.04 -34.88
N ILE A 16 -12.54 25.81 -33.80
CA ILE A 16 -13.06 27.19 -33.85
C ILE A 16 -12.10 28.08 -34.67
N LEU A 17 -10.79 27.98 -34.42
CA LEU A 17 -9.78 28.79 -35.10
C LEU A 17 -9.71 28.52 -36.60
N ILE A 18 -9.90 27.27 -37.03
CA ILE A 18 -9.94 26.89 -38.45
C ILE A 18 -11.31 27.19 -39.08
N GLY A 19 -12.32 27.56 -38.28
CA GLY A 19 -13.66 27.92 -38.75
C GLY A 19 -14.51 26.74 -39.21
N THR A 20 -14.15 25.52 -38.81
CA THR A 20 -14.81 24.28 -39.25
C THR A 20 -15.97 23.85 -38.36
N MET A 21 -16.10 24.45 -37.17
CA MET A 21 -17.18 24.17 -36.22
C MET A 21 -18.19 25.30 -36.11
N SER A 22 -19.47 24.94 -35.96
CA SER A 22 -20.54 25.91 -35.65
C SER A 22 -20.36 26.51 -34.26
N ASN A 23 -20.47 27.84 -34.17
CA ASN A 23 -20.34 28.61 -32.92
C ASN A 23 -21.20 28.05 -31.77
N ALA A 24 -22.42 27.58 -32.06
CA ALA A 24 -23.31 27.03 -31.05
C ALA A 24 -22.77 25.72 -30.44
N LEU A 25 -22.31 24.80 -31.29
CA LEU A 25 -21.71 23.54 -30.84
C LEU A 25 -20.42 23.79 -30.07
N SER A 26 -19.59 24.71 -30.55
CA SER A 26 -18.32 25.09 -29.90
C SER A 26 -18.54 25.58 -28.48
N LEU A 27 -19.51 26.47 -28.28
CA LEU A 27 -19.82 27.04 -26.97
C LEU A 27 -20.34 25.98 -26.00
N THR A 28 -21.18 25.06 -26.47
CA THR A 28 -21.67 23.95 -25.65
C THR A 28 -20.55 22.99 -25.22
N LEU A 29 -19.65 22.61 -26.13
CA LEU A 29 -18.53 21.71 -25.80
C LEU A 29 -17.56 22.36 -24.81
N ILE A 30 -17.26 23.65 -24.99
CA ILE A 30 -16.42 24.41 -24.06
C ILE A 30 -17.10 24.46 -22.68
N GLY A 31 -18.39 24.80 -22.63
CA GLY A 31 -19.14 24.88 -21.37
C GLY A 31 -19.13 23.55 -20.61
N ILE A 32 -19.41 22.44 -21.29
CA ILE A 32 -19.38 21.08 -20.69
C ILE A 32 -17.97 20.73 -20.22
N SER A 33 -16.95 20.98 -21.05
CA SER A 33 -15.57 20.62 -20.73
C SER A 33 -15.02 21.41 -19.54
N VAL A 34 -15.26 22.72 -19.51
CA VAL A 34 -14.86 23.60 -18.41
C VAL A 34 -15.64 23.25 -17.15
N GLY A 35 -16.95 23.03 -17.25
CA GLY A 35 -17.77 22.61 -16.11
C GLY A 35 -17.30 21.28 -15.51
N ALA A 36 -17.02 20.29 -16.35
CA ALA A 36 -16.49 19.00 -15.93
C ALA A 36 -15.10 19.12 -15.29
N LEU A 37 -14.20 19.93 -15.86
CA LEU A 37 -12.88 20.19 -15.30
C LEU A 37 -12.98 20.87 -13.93
N SER A 38 -13.80 21.92 -13.81
CA SER A 38 -14.06 22.63 -12.55
C SER A 38 -14.66 21.73 -11.47
N PHE A 39 -15.58 20.83 -11.85
CA PHE A 39 -16.13 19.87 -10.91
C PHE A 39 -15.08 18.85 -10.44
N LEU A 40 -14.26 18.32 -11.36
CA LEU A 40 -13.20 17.38 -11.02
C LEU A 40 -12.13 18.01 -10.13
N THR A 41 -11.74 19.26 -10.39
CA THR A 41 -10.79 19.99 -9.54
C THR A 41 -11.38 20.27 -8.16
N TYR A 42 -12.62 20.77 -8.10
CA TYR A 42 -13.31 20.99 -6.82
C TYR A 42 -13.42 19.69 -6.01
N ARG A 43 -13.84 18.59 -6.63
CA ARG A 43 -13.94 17.27 -5.97
C ARG A 43 -12.59 16.81 -5.44
N ASN A 44 -11.52 16.88 -6.24
CA ASN A 44 -10.18 16.50 -5.77
C ASN A 44 -9.73 17.38 -4.60
N LEU A 45 -9.94 18.70 -4.70
CA LEU A 45 -9.56 19.64 -3.65
C LEU A 45 -10.36 19.40 -2.37
N HIS A 46 -11.65 19.09 -2.48
CA HIS A 46 -12.50 18.71 -1.36
C HIS A 46 -12.00 17.42 -0.69
N LEU A 47 -11.63 16.39 -1.47
CA LEU A 47 -11.07 15.14 -0.93
C LEU A 47 -9.73 15.39 -0.20
N HIS A 48 -8.85 16.21 -0.77
CA HIS A 48 -7.60 16.58 -0.12
C HIS A 48 -7.84 17.38 1.16
N TYR A 49 -8.74 18.36 1.13
CA TYR A 49 -9.10 19.14 2.30
C TYR A 49 -9.73 18.27 3.39
N TYR A 50 -10.61 17.33 3.02
CA TYR A 50 -11.20 16.36 3.93
C TYR A 50 -10.11 15.53 4.61
N ALA A 51 -9.24 14.90 3.82
CA ALA A 51 -8.16 14.06 4.33
C ALA A 51 -7.24 14.83 5.28
N PHE A 52 -6.85 16.06 4.90
CA PHE A 52 -6.03 16.93 5.72
C PHE A 52 -6.70 17.28 7.05
N LYS A 53 -7.97 17.71 7.02
CA LYS A 53 -8.72 18.08 8.22
C LYS A 53 -8.95 16.87 9.13
N LYS A 54 -9.24 15.70 8.57
CA LYS A 54 -9.41 14.45 9.32
C LYS A 54 -8.09 14.02 9.96
N GLN A 55 -6.99 14.06 9.20
CA GLN A 55 -5.66 13.77 9.72
C GLN A 55 -5.29 14.70 10.89
N GLN A 56 -5.56 16.00 10.79
CA GLN A 56 -5.32 16.94 11.90
C GLN A 56 -6.13 16.59 13.15
N LYS A 57 -7.43 16.27 12.99
CA LYS A 57 -8.30 15.86 14.11
C LYS A 57 -7.79 14.61 14.82
N LEU A 58 -7.26 13.65 14.06
CA LEU A 58 -6.74 12.38 14.58
C LEU A 58 -5.29 12.47 15.09
N GLY A 59 -4.66 13.65 15.01
CA GLY A 59 -3.22 13.82 15.28
C GLY A 59 -2.36 12.91 14.41
N GLY A 60 -2.80 12.66 13.17
CA GLY A 60 -2.30 11.59 12.32
C GLY A 60 -0.89 11.86 11.76
N LYS A 61 -0.02 10.86 11.89
CA LYS A 61 1.35 10.84 11.36
C LYS A 61 1.39 10.61 9.84
N TRP A 62 0.38 9.93 9.32
CA TRP A 62 0.31 9.56 7.90
C TRP A 62 -1.14 9.44 7.44
N ALA A 63 -1.37 9.72 6.15
CA ALA A 63 -2.65 9.55 5.48
C ALA A 63 -2.43 9.01 4.06
N GLY A 64 -3.29 8.10 3.61
CA GLY A 64 -3.28 7.57 2.25
C GLY A 64 -4.69 7.21 1.78
N ASN A 65 -4.94 7.33 0.48
CA ASN A 65 -6.20 6.87 -0.13
C ASN A 65 -5.94 5.58 -0.90
N MET A 66 -6.70 4.54 -0.60
CA MET A 66 -6.61 3.26 -1.27
C MET A 66 -7.98 2.71 -1.61
N ARG A 67 -8.01 1.84 -2.62
CA ARG A 67 -9.22 1.13 -2.99
C ARG A 67 -9.35 -0.12 -2.13
N TYR A 68 -10.42 -0.22 -1.37
CA TYR A 68 -10.73 -1.41 -0.58
C TYR A 68 -11.18 -2.56 -1.48
N ILE A 69 -10.71 -3.79 -1.21
CA ILE A 69 -11.03 -4.98 -2.00
C ILE A 69 -11.87 -5.97 -1.19
N SER A 70 -11.39 -6.40 -0.03
CA SER A 70 -12.07 -7.42 0.80
C SER A 70 -11.59 -7.42 2.26
N GLY A 71 -12.36 -8.05 3.15
CA GLY A 71 -12.04 -8.24 4.58
C GLY A 71 -12.64 -7.25 5.60
N ILE A 72 -13.19 -6.11 5.17
CA ILE A 72 -13.83 -5.11 6.05
C ILE A 72 -15.32 -4.88 5.72
N THR A 73 -15.62 -4.39 4.52
CA THR A 73 -16.99 -4.09 4.08
C THR A 73 -17.43 -5.02 2.94
N GLY A 74 -18.74 -5.15 2.73
CA GLY A 74 -19.28 -5.83 1.55
C GLY A 74 -19.14 -5.02 0.25
N ARG A 75 -18.74 -3.74 0.36
CA ARG A 75 -18.62 -2.81 -0.77
C ARG A 75 -17.21 -2.84 -1.35
N ILE A 76 -16.98 -3.84 -2.19
CA ILE A 76 -15.74 -4.00 -2.95
C ILE A 76 -15.55 -2.78 -3.86
N SER A 77 -14.33 -2.26 -3.93
CA SER A 77 -13.90 -1.18 -4.84
C SER A 77 -14.18 0.27 -4.38
N ASP A 78 -14.70 0.47 -3.17
CA ASP A 78 -14.85 1.81 -2.61
C ASP A 78 -13.48 2.43 -2.26
N SER A 79 -13.37 3.74 -2.43
CA SER A 79 -12.20 4.50 -1.99
C SER A 79 -12.26 4.66 -0.47
N CYS A 80 -11.24 4.17 0.22
CA CYS A 80 -11.10 4.24 1.66
C CYS A 80 -9.85 5.07 2.00
N PHE A 81 -10.00 6.00 2.93
CA PHE A 81 -8.88 6.71 3.51
C PHE A 81 -8.34 5.91 4.68
N LEU A 82 -7.03 5.71 4.69
CA LEU A 82 -6.30 5.15 5.81
C LEU A 82 -5.50 6.25 6.50
N PHE A 83 -5.61 6.32 7.82
CA PHE A 83 -4.88 7.27 8.65
C PHE A 83 -4.11 6.52 9.72
N LEU A 84 -2.82 6.85 9.89
CA LEU A 84 -2.07 6.42 11.06
C LEU A 84 -2.13 7.52 12.11
N THR A 85 -2.78 7.25 13.23
CA THR A 85 -2.94 8.21 14.33
C THR A 85 -1.62 8.44 15.08
N GLY A 86 -1.54 9.52 15.87
CA GLY A 86 -0.43 9.74 16.78
C GLY A 86 -0.26 8.61 17.81
N GLN A 87 -1.38 7.98 18.20
CA GLN A 87 -1.47 6.82 19.09
C GLN A 87 -1.09 5.50 18.43
N LYS A 88 -0.67 5.52 17.15
CA LYS A 88 -0.20 4.35 16.38
C LYS A 88 -1.31 3.40 15.93
N ASP A 89 -2.57 3.81 16.10
CA ASP A 89 -3.73 3.10 15.58
C ASP A 89 -3.97 3.46 14.12
N LEU A 90 -4.48 2.50 13.36
CA LEU A 90 -4.85 2.66 11.96
C LEU A 90 -6.36 2.89 11.86
N VAL A 91 -6.75 4.06 11.37
CA VAL A 91 -8.16 4.41 11.17
C VAL A 91 -8.48 4.28 9.69
N LEU A 92 -9.54 3.54 9.40
CA LEU A 92 -10.11 3.36 8.08
C LEU A 92 -11.40 4.16 8.00
N ASP A 93 -11.48 5.03 7.01
CA ASP A 93 -12.57 5.97 6.83
C ASP A 93 -13.09 5.84 5.40
N ASP A 94 -14.27 5.26 5.25
CA ASP A 94 -15.00 5.15 3.98
C ASP A 94 -15.92 6.36 3.71
N MET A 95 -15.72 7.46 4.44
CA MET A 95 -16.52 8.69 4.48
C MET A 95 -17.90 8.52 5.13
N GLN A 96 -18.29 7.30 5.51
CA GLN A 96 -19.56 7.00 6.17
C GLN A 96 -19.36 6.49 7.59
N THR A 97 -18.32 5.69 7.79
CA THR A 97 -17.98 5.01 9.02
C THR A 97 -16.47 5.02 9.24
N ASP A 98 -16.09 5.27 10.49
CA ASP A 98 -14.71 5.15 10.94
C ASP A 98 -14.54 3.80 11.61
N LEU A 99 -13.63 2.99 11.10
CA LEU A 99 -13.18 1.77 11.74
C LEU A 99 -11.77 2.00 12.29
N VAL A 100 -11.61 1.79 13.59
CA VAL A 100 -10.31 1.91 14.26
C VAL A 100 -9.72 0.52 14.46
N ILE A 101 -8.60 0.25 13.78
CA ILE A 101 -7.76 -0.91 14.03
C ILE A 101 -6.65 -0.47 14.97
N ARG A 102 -6.67 -1.00 16.19
CA ARG A 102 -5.65 -0.67 17.16
C ARG A 102 -4.30 -1.28 16.80
N SER A 103 -3.22 -0.66 17.27
CA SER A 103 -1.87 -1.14 16.97
C SER A 103 -1.63 -2.58 17.44
N ASP A 104 -2.18 -2.99 18.58
CA ASP A 104 -2.11 -4.35 19.13
C ASP A 104 -2.93 -5.37 18.32
N GLU A 105 -4.01 -4.93 17.69
CA GLU A 105 -4.85 -5.76 16.82
C GLU A 105 -4.20 -6.07 15.48
N LEU A 106 -3.29 -5.22 15.00
CA LEU A 106 -2.53 -5.47 13.77
C LEU A 106 -1.39 -6.46 14.04
N VAL A 107 -1.47 -7.67 13.49
CA VAL A 107 -0.42 -8.69 13.62
C VAL A 107 0.71 -8.42 12.61
N ARG A 108 0.34 -8.32 11.33
CA ARG A 108 1.29 -8.17 10.23
C ARG A 108 0.70 -7.35 9.10
N LEU A 109 1.54 -6.59 8.43
CA LEU A 109 1.22 -5.84 7.22
C LEU A 109 2.10 -6.36 6.09
N CYS A 110 1.53 -6.71 4.94
CA CYS A 110 2.31 -7.09 3.78
C CYS A 110 1.91 -6.24 2.57
N VAL A 111 2.92 -5.80 1.82
CA VAL A 111 2.75 -5.05 0.59
C VAL A 111 3.39 -5.83 -0.54
N ILE A 112 2.60 -6.19 -1.54
CA ILE A 112 3.02 -7.02 -2.66
C ILE A 112 2.52 -6.44 -3.97
N GLU A 113 3.21 -6.71 -5.07
CA GLU A 113 2.69 -6.42 -6.40
C GLU A 113 1.44 -7.27 -6.68
N ALA A 114 0.39 -6.63 -7.18
CA ALA A 114 -0.88 -7.27 -7.45
C ALA A 114 -0.79 -8.40 -8.50
N ALA A 115 0.08 -8.26 -9.50
CA ALA A 115 0.33 -9.30 -10.50
C ALA A 115 0.84 -10.59 -9.85
N LEU A 116 1.72 -10.47 -8.87
CA LEU A 116 2.31 -11.59 -8.15
C LEU A 116 1.26 -12.25 -7.23
N LEU A 117 0.41 -11.46 -6.58
CA LEU A 117 -0.72 -11.96 -5.78
C LEU A 117 -1.69 -12.85 -6.60
N ALA A 118 -1.83 -12.57 -7.90
CA ALA A 118 -2.67 -13.37 -8.78
C ALA A 118 -2.08 -14.77 -9.09
N GLN A 119 -0.78 -14.97 -8.85
CA GLN A 119 -0.06 -16.20 -9.17
C GLN A 119 0.31 -17.03 -7.93
N ILE A 120 0.45 -16.39 -6.77
CA ILE A 120 0.77 -17.04 -5.48
C ILE A 120 -0.46 -17.76 -4.93
N ASN A 121 -0.26 -18.93 -4.34
CA ASN A 121 -1.31 -19.76 -3.74
C ASN A 121 -1.71 -19.29 -2.33
N ASP A 122 -2.92 -19.66 -1.90
CA ASP A 122 -3.49 -19.24 -0.61
C ASP A 122 -2.59 -19.70 0.57
N ARG A 123 -1.99 -20.89 0.46
CA ARG A 123 -1.03 -21.42 1.44
C ARG A 123 0.24 -20.59 1.55
N GLU A 124 0.80 -20.17 0.42
CA GLU A 124 2.01 -19.34 0.37
C GLU A 124 1.72 -17.97 1.01
N ILE A 125 0.55 -17.39 0.76
CA ILE A 125 0.14 -16.15 1.43
C ILE A 125 0.00 -16.34 2.94
N ALA A 126 -0.63 -17.43 3.38
CA ALA A 126 -0.73 -17.75 4.80
C ALA A 126 0.66 -17.82 5.45
N GLU A 127 1.62 -18.49 4.80
CA GLU A 127 2.99 -18.61 5.29
C GLU A 127 3.71 -17.25 5.35
N MET A 128 3.61 -16.42 4.31
CA MET A 128 4.18 -15.05 4.33
C MET A 128 3.57 -14.19 5.43
N MET A 129 2.27 -14.35 5.68
CA MET A 129 1.55 -13.59 6.69
C MET A 129 1.73 -14.19 8.10
N GLY A 130 2.30 -15.39 8.23
CA GLY A 130 2.40 -16.12 9.50
C GLY A 130 1.04 -16.53 10.06
N MET A 131 0.08 -16.82 9.18
CA MET A 131 -1.27 -17.24 9.54
C MET A 131 -1.32 -18.74 9.78
N GLU A 132 -2.15 -19.15 10.74
CA GLU A 132 -2.47 -20.56 10.97
C GLU A 132 -3.54 -21.06 9.98
N THR A 133 -4.39 -20.14 9.48
CA THR A 133 -5.47 -20.44 8.55
C THR A 133 -5.19 -19.94 7.13
N HIS A 134 -5.76 -20.60 6.14
CA HIS A 134 -5.60 -20.20 4.73
C HIS A 134 -6.59 -19.08 4.37
N PRO A 135 -6.10 -17.94 3.85
CA PRO A 135 -6.97 -16.84 3.49
C PRO A 135 -7.76 -17.13 2.21
N ALA A 136 -9.03 -16.75 2.18
CA ALA A 136 -9.89 -16.87 1.00
C ALA A 136 -9.59 -15.76 -0.03
N LEU A 137 -8.62 -15.99 -0.91
CA LEU A 137 -8.18 -14.99 -1.91
C LEU A 137 -9.10 -14.86 -3.13
N HIS A 138 -10.16 -15.67 -3.21
CA HIS A 138 -11.07 -15.72 -4.36
C HIS A 138 -11.63 -14.33 -4.72
N ALA A 139 -12.03 -13.53 -3.74
CA ALA A 139 -12.59 -12.19 -3.97
C ALA A 139 -11.55 -11.24 -4.59
N VAL A 140 -10.30 -11.29 -4.09
CA VAL A 140 -9.20 -10.45 -4.56
C VAL A 140 -8.78 -10.84 -5.98
N ARG A 141 -8.61 -12.14 -6.25
CA ARG A 141 -8.30 -12.64 -7.60
C ARG A 141 -9.39 -12.28 -8.60
N SER A 142 -10.66 -12.49 -8.22
CA SER A 142 -11.80 -12.09 -9.04
C SER A 142 -11.81 -10.58 -9.34
N TRP A 143 -11.46 -9.75 -8.35
CA TRP A 143 -11.36 -8.31 -8.54
C TRP A 143 -10.21 -7.92 -9.47
N LEU A 144 -9.05 -8.58 -9.36
CA LEU A 144 -7.88 -8.37 -10.22
C LEU A 144 -8.11 -8.77 -11.67
N ILE A 145 -8.95 -9.78 -11.93
CA ILE A 145 -9.37 -10.15 -13.29
C ILE A 145 -10.20 -9.01 -13.90
N ARG A 146 -11.13 -8.43 -13.13
CA ARG A 146 -11.97 -7.31 -13.58
C ARG A 146 -11.20 -5.98 -13.69
N ASN A 147 -10.10 -5.81 -12.96
CA ASN A 147 -9.30 -4.59 -12.91
C ASN A 147 -7.85 -4.88 -13.34
N PRO A 148 -7.59 -5.13 -14.63
CA PRO A 148 -6.27 -5.52 -15.11
C PRO A 148 -5.21 -4.44 -14.87
N GLU A 149 -5.60 -3.16 -14.87
CA GLU A 149 -4.68 -2.05 -14.58
C GLU A 149 -4.09 -2.16 -13.17
N ALA A 150 -4.87 -2.65 -12.19
CA ALA A 150 -4.44 -2.79 -10.81
C ALA A 150 -3.29 -3.79 -10.63
N LYS A 151 -3.08 -4.73 -11.58
CA LYS A 151 -1.98 -5.71 -11.53
C LYS A 151 -0.59 -5.07 -11.46
N ARG A 152 -0.43 -3.85 -12.00
CA ARG A 152 0.83 -3.09 -11.98
C ARG A 152 1.06 -2.31 -10.68
N HIS A 153 0.11 -2.35 -9.76
CA HIS A 153 0.10 -1.58 -8.53
C HIS A 153 0.33 -2.47 -7.31
N TYR A 154 0.60 -1.85 -6.17
CA TYR A 154 0.74 -2.57 -4.91
C TYR A 154 -0.64 -2.91 -4.33
N ILE A 155 -0.72 -4.09 -3.75
CA ILE A 155 -1.77 -4.47 -2.81
C ILE A 155 -1.17 -4.49 -1.41
N MET A 156 -1.90 -3.91 -0.48
CA MET A 156 -1.61 -3.95 0.95
C MET A 156 -2.57 -4.93 1.62
N MET A 157 -2.01 -5.82 2.43
CA MET A 157 -2.70 -6.86 3.19
C MET A 157 -2.47 -6.60 4.67
N LEU A 158 -3.54 -6.53 5.45
CA LEU A 158 -3.49 -6.39 6.91
C LEU A 158 -3.98 -7.68 7.54
N TYR A 159 -3.16 -8.30 8.40
CA TYR A 159 -3.54 -9.43 9.22
C TYR A 159 -3.85 -8.98 10.63
N LEU A 160 -5.05 -9.30 11.11
CA LEU A 160 -5.60 -8.83 12.38
C LEU A 160 -5.79 -9.99 13.36
N VAL A 161 -5.62 -9.71 14.66
CA VAL A 161 -5.76 -10.69 15.75
C VAL A 161 -7.20 -11.19 15.89
N ARG A 162 -8.18 -10.34 15.57
CA ARG A 162 -9.60 -10.63 15.73
C ARG A 162 -10.35 -10.41 14.42
N GLU A 163 -11.36 -11.25 14.20
CA GLU A 163 -12.46 -10.88 13.29
C GLU A 163 -13.13 -9.63 13.84
N ILE A 164 -13.32 -8.61 13.00
CA ILE A 164 -13.98 -7.39 13.42
C ILE A 164 -15.48 -7.65 13.50
N GLU A 165 -16.07 -7.47 14.69
CA GLU A 165 -17.50 -7.68 14.92
C GLU A 165 -18.34 -6.80 13.98
N ASN A 166 -19.37 -7.39 13.36
CA ASN A 166 -20.30 -6.80 12.37
C ASN A 166 -19.86 -6.78 10.89
N MET A 167 -18.89 -7.59 10.48
CA MET A 167 -18.46 -7.64 9.08
C MET A 167 -19.09 -8.77 8.24
N PRO A 168 -19.48 -8.49 6.99
CA PRO A 168 -20.13 -9.48 6.11
C PRO A 168 -19.19 -10.59 5.62
N GLN A 169 -17.87 -10.41 5.73
CA GLN A 169 -16.88 -11.44 5.44
C GLN A 169 -16.09 -11.73 6.72
N LYS A 170 -16.21 -12.96 7.23
CA LYS A 170 -15.34 -13.49 8.27
C LYS A 170 -13.95 -13.68 7.68
N GLY A 171 -13.03 -12.77 8.01
CA GLY A 171 -11.67 -12.83 7.50
C GLY A 171 -10.73 -12.04 8.39
N GLU A 172 -9.63 -12.67 8.79
CA GLU A 172 -8.54 -12.03 9.53
C GLU A 172 -7.66 -11.16 8.61
N LEU A 173 -7.83 -11.26 7.28
CA LEU A 173 -7.12 -10.48 6.28
C LEU A 173 -7.98 -9.41 5.62
N VAL A 174 -7.42 -8.21 5.58
CA VAL A 174 -7.99 -7.07 4.85
C VAL A 174 -7.09 -6.68 3.67
N PHE A 175 -7.70 -6.43 2.51
CA PHE A 175 -6.99 -6.12 1.27
C PHE A 175 -7.33 -4.73 0.74
N PHE A 176 -6.29 -3.98 0.39
CA PHE A 176 -6.36 -2.68 -0.26
C PHE A 176 -5.48 -2.64 -1.51
N SER A 177 -5.89 -1.89 -2.52
CA SER A 177 -5.11 -1.63 -3.73
C SER A 177 -4.77 -0.15 -3.86
N ASP A 178 -3.51 0.13 -4.16
CA ASP A 178 -3.02 1.47 -4.52
C ASP A 178 -3.08 1.69 -6.05
N VAL A 179 -4.21 1.31 -6.66
CA VAL A 179 -4.44 1.48 -8.11
C VAL A 179 -4.39 2.95 -8.53
N GLU A 180 -4.75 3.86 -7.64
CA GLU A 180 -4.73 5.30 -7.90
C GLU A 180 -3.36 5.95 -7.64
N GLY A 181 -2.41 5.23 -7.04
CA GLY A 181 -1.08 5.74 -6.68
C GLY A 181 -1.11 6.85 -5.61
N ARG A 182 -2.22 6.97 -4.88
CA ARG A 182 -2.47 7.99 -3.83
C ARG A 182 -2.37 7.39 -2.43
N GLY A 183 -1.99 6.13 -2.33
CA GLY A 183 -1.89 5.40 -1.09
C GLY A 183 -0.57 5.61 -0.36
N HIS A 184 0.40 6.37 -0.88
CA HIS A 184 1.68 6.71 -0.21
C HIS A 184 2.33 5.56 0.59
N ILE A 185 2.26 4.32 0.10
CA ILE A 185 2.60 3.11 0.87
C ILE A 185 4.03 3.14 1.40
N LYS A 186 4.97 3.63 0.59
CA LYS A 186 6.38 3.71 1.01
C LYS A 186 6.57 4.60 2.23
N GLU A 187 5.76 5.63 2.41
CA GLU A 187 5.82 6.52 3.56
C GLU A 187 5.19 5.88 4.80
N LEU A 188 4.13 5.10 4.62
CA LEU A 188 3.54 4.27 5.68
C LEU A 188 4.55 3.25 6.21
N LEU A 189 5.23 2.53 5.31
CA LEU A 189 6.23 1.52 5.64
C LEU A 189 7.48 2.11 6.32
N ARG A 190 7.71 3.42 6.20
CA ARG A 190 8.81 4.12 6.91
C ARG A 190 8.44 4.47 8.35
N GLN A 191 7.16 4.46 8.71
CA GLN A 191 6.74 4.72 10.08
C GLN A 191 7.24 3.59 10.98
N PRO A 192 7.99 3.87 12.04
CA PRO A 192 8.65 2.84 12.85
C PRO A 192 7.65 1.85 13.46
N GLU A 193 6.43 2.31 13.76
CA GLU A 193 5.37 1.48 14.31
C GLU A 193 4.84 0.45 13.32
N ILE A 194 4.84 0.79 12.03
CA ILE A 194 4.41 -0.09 10.96
C ILE A 194 5.57 -0.95 10.48
N ALA A 195 6.76 -0.39 10.34
CA ALA A 195 7.95 -1.06 9.82
C ALA A 195 8.30 -2.36 10.57
N VAL A 196 8.04 -2.41 11.88
CA VAL A 196 8.29 -3.61 12.71
C VAL A 196 7.36 -4.77 12.35
N LYS A 197 6.16 -4.47 11.84
CA LYS A 197 5.13 -5.45 11.47
C LYS A 197 5.02 -5.62 9.96
N ALA A 198 5.76 -4.84 9.18
CA ALA A 198 5.57 -4.73 7.76
C ALA A 198 6.57 -5.54 6.95
N MET A 199 6.08 -6.19 5.91
CA MET A 199 6.87 -6.85 4.87
C MET A 199 6.58 -6.17 3.53
N LEU A 200 7.61 -5.74 2.82
CA LEU A 200 7.51 -5.23 1.46
C LEU A 200 8.15 -6.21 0.50
N ILE A 201 7.36 -6.71 -0.44
CA ILE A 201 7.82 -7.45 -1.60
C ILE A 201 8.01 -6.44 -2.74
N PRO A 202 9.24 -6.22 -3.22
CA PRO A 202 9.50 -5.31 -4.32
C PRO A 202 8.74 -5.68 -5.59
N LYS A 203 8.50 -4.69 -6.45
CA LYS A 203 7.99 -4.96 -7.80
C LYS A 203 9.00 -5.76 -8.61
N GLY A 204 8.49 -6.66 -9.44
CA GLY A 204 9.31 -7.53 -10.28
C GLY A 204 9.93 -8.72 -9.56
N THR A 205 9.65 -8.92 -8.26
CA THR A 205 10.00 -10.16 -7.57
C THR A 205 9.21 -11.31 -8.19
N THR A 206 9.92 -12.37 -8.58
CA THR A 206 9.31 -13.57 -9.15
C THR A 206 8.94 -14.56 -8.02
N ILE A 207 8.04 -15.49 -8.32
CA ILE A 207 7.67 -16.55 -7.35
C ILE A 207 8.89 -17.38 -6.97
N GLU A 208 9.78 -17.65 -7.92
CA GLU A 208 11.03 -18.40 -7.72
C GLU A 208 11.99 -17.70 -6.73
N GLU A 209 11.94 -16.36 -6.65
CA GLU A 209 12.73 -15.60 -5.67
C GLU A 209 12.12 -15.63 -4.26
N LEU A 210 10.79 -15.76 -4.14
CA LEU A 210 10.08 -15.84 -2.86
C LEU A 210 10.07 -17.26 -2.29
N TYR A 211 9.94 -18.23 -3.18
CA TYR A 211 9.93 -19.66 -2.89
C TYR A 211 10.94 -20.32 -3.82
N PRO A 212 12.24 -20.28 -3.49
CA PRO A 212 13.24 -21.02 -4.25
C PRO A 212 12.87 -22.50 -4.16
N THR A 213 12.36 -23.04 -5.27
CA THR A 213 12.21 -24.48 -5.43
C THR A 213 13.54 -25.11 -5.13
N HIS A 214 13.56 -26.11 -4.25
CA HIS A 214 14.76 -26.76 -3.73
C HIS A 214 15.56 -27.57 -4.77
N ASP A 215 15.49 -27.21 -6.05
CA ASP A 215 16.27 -27.74 -7.15
C ASP A 215 16.97 -26.60 -7.90
N LYS A 216 18.04 -26.06 -7.29
CA LYS A 216 19.36 -25.81 -7.90
C LYS A 216 20.19 -24.90 -7.01
N GLU A 217 21.45 -25.29 -6.92
CA GLU A 217 22.47 -24.76 -6.01
C GLU A 217 22.67 -23.24 -6.12
N SER A 218 22.70 -22.61 -4.94
CA SER A 218 23.50 -21.45 -4.57
C SER A 218 23.61 -20.28 -5.56
N ILE A 219 22.78 -19.24 -5.37
CA ILE A 219 23.28 -17.86 -5.40
C ILE A 219 22.66 -17.08 -4.25
N ARG A 220 23.42 -16.95 -3.15
CA ARG A 220 23.14 -16.00 -2.07
C ARG A 220 23.09 -14.58 -2.64
N LYS A 221 21.90 -14.04 -2.89
CA LYS A 221 21.69 -12.59 -2.99
C LYS A 221 20.97 -12.10 -1.75
N LYS A 222 21.68 -11.25 -1.02
CA LYS A 222 21.29 -10.61 0.24
C LYS A 222 19.97 -9.86 0.08
N ILE A 223 18.91 -10.35 0.71
CA ILE A 223 17.78 -9.53 1.13
C ILE A 223 18.36 -8.45 2.04
N HIS A 224 18.27 -7.19 1.62
CA HIS A 224 18.74 -6.04 2.38
C HIS A 224 17.86 -5.84 3.61
N TYR A 225 18.28 -6.40 4.74
CA TYR A 225 17.84 -5.93 6.05
C TYR A 225 18.36 -4.51 6.24
N TYR A 226 17.48 -3.51 6.30
CA TYR A 226 17.83 -2.15 6.71
C TYR A 226 17.97 -2.10 8.23
N GLY A 227 18.99 -2.79 8.74
CA GLY A 227 19.42 -2.77 10.14
C GLY A 227 20.49 -1.71 10.34
N LYS A 228 20.18 -0.71 11.18
CA LYS A 228 21.07 0.33 11.69
C LYS A 228 22.56 -0.06 11.73
N SER A 229 23.38 0.64 10.95
CA SER A 229 24.83 0.73 11.20
C SER A 229 25.04 1.43 12.55
N LYS A 230 25.26 0.64 13.60
CA LYS A 230 25.90 1.11 14.82
C LYS A 230 27.39 1.24 14.52
N LYS A 231 27.92 2.44 14.75
CA LYS A 231 29.34 2.79 14.81
C LYS A 231 30.15 1.65 15.45
N ALA A 232 31.07 1.06 14.70
CA ALA A 232 32.17 0.28 15.25
C ALA A 232 33.37 1.24 15.43
N LEU A 233 33.87 1.34 16.66
CA LEU A 233 35.15 1.96 16.97
C LEU A 233 36.30 1.16 16.33
N PRO A 234 37.38 1.80 15.87
CA PRO A 234 38.53 1.10 15.32
C PRO A 234 39.38 0.49 16.43
N ALA A 235 39.59 -0.84 16.36
CA ALA A 235 40.53 -1.56 17.19
C ALA A 235 41.97 -1.32 16.70
N SER A 236 42.81 -0.90 17.64
CA SER A 236 44.25 -0.70 17.50
C SER A 236 44.98 -2.03 17.26
N LYS A 237 45.87 -2.06 16.26
CA LYS A 237 46.90 -3.10 16.11
C LYS A 237 48.06 -2.80 17.07
N HIS A 238 48.39 -3.73 17.95
CA HIS A 238 49.78 -3.92 18.38
C HIS A 238 50.08 -5.41 18.59
N LYS A 239 51.28 -5.77 18.12
CA LYS A 239 51.88 -7.10 17.97
C LYS A 239 52.09 -7.85 19.30
N ASN A 240 52.13 -9.19 19.15
CA ASN A 240 52.77 -10.23 19.95
C ASN A 240 53.89 -9.76 20.90
N ASP A 241 53.92 -10.32 22.12
CA ASP A 241 54.96 -11.31 22.46
C ASP A 241 54.59 -12.13 23.71
N GLU A 242 54.95 -13.41 23.58
CA GLU A 242 55.29 -14.49 24.51
C GLU A 242 55.04 -14.39 26.04
N ASN A 243 54.72 -15.59 26.55
CA ASN A 243 55.10 -16.19 27.84
C ASN A 243 54.03 -16.40 28.94
N THR A 244 53.89 -17.71 29.21
CA THR A 244 53.75 -18.39 30.51
C THR A 244 52.48 -18.24 31.36
N GLU A 245 51.78 -19.37 31.36
CA GLU A 245 51.20 -20.11 32.50
C GLU A 245 49.82 -19.74 33.08
N PRO A 246 49.06 -20.77 33.51
CA PRO A 246 47.63 -20.67 33.76
C PRO A 246 47.35 -20.36 35.22
N PHE A 247 46.34 -19.55 35.51
CA PHE A 247 45.81 -19.45 36.88
C PHE A 247 44.29 -19.45 36.94
N SER A 248 43.84 -20.32 37.83
CA SER A 248 42.48 -20.72 38.20
C SER A 248 41.60 -19.58 38.74
N PRO A 249 40.27 -19.77 38.73
CA PRO A 249 39.31 -18.78 39.22
C PRO A 249 39.19 -18.82 40.75
N LEU A 250 38.75 -17.71 41.34
CA LEU A 250 37.76 -17.63 42.43
C LEU A 250 37.70 -16.21 43.01
N SER A 251 36.51 -15.61 43.00
CA SER A 251 35.78 -15.13 44.19
C SER A 251 34.55 -14.33 43.75
#